data_AF-A0A0Q7EJN3-F1
#
_entry.id   AF-A0A0Q7EJN3-F1
#
_cell.length_a   1.000
_cell.length_b   1.000
_cell.length_c   1.000
_cell.angle_alpha   90.00
_cell.angle_beta   90.00
_cell.angle_gamma   90.00
#
_symmetry.space_group_name_H-M   'P 1'
#
loop_
_entity.id
_entity.type
_entity.pdbx_description
1 polymer ?
#
loop_
_entity_poly.entity_id
_entity_poly.type
_entity_poly.pdbx_seq_one_letter_code
_entity_poly.pdbx_strand_id
1 'polypeptide(L)'
;MRNMPSLLMDKIAPDALYRKVSLRLVPFLFLCYVAAYLDRVNVGFAKLGMQADLQYSDTVYGLGAGIFFIGYFLFEVPSNLLMAKVGARIWIARIMISWGLISAALMFAAGPASFYVLRFLLGVAEAGFFPGIILYLTYWYPAGRRARIVALFMSGVAVAGVVGGPLSGGIMRAFDGNLGLKGWQWLFLLEGIPSVLLGVWTLFYLDDGVRSARWLGEAEKQYLERAIAEDASGKARLPLGRLFASARVWLLALVYFLFVMGLYGVSFWLPQLVRNTGVQDVFQVGLLTAIPYGVAAVAMVLAARHSDRSGERRWHAAIAAFLGAAGLALCTRYGHDTLLAMLALSLATAGILSTFPIFWSLPTGMLGGAAAAAGIALINSVGNLAGFVSPYLVGAVKDATGSPAIGIYLVAASLAAGGLLVLAVSPPPSPPRLPGT
;
A
#
# COMPACT_ATOMS: atom_id res chain seq x y z
N MET A 1 -34.64 27.44 -4.91
CA MET A 1 -34.31 26.32 -3.99
C MET A 1 -35.35 26.31 -2.87
N ARG A 2 -36.31 25.38 -2.89
CA ARG A 2 -37.34 25.28 -1.84
C ARG A 2 -36.71 24.68 -0.59
N ASN A 3 -36.75 25.42 0.52
CA ASN A 3 -36.45 24.92 1.85
C ASN A 3 -37.38 23.75 2.15
N MET A 4 -36.82 22.54 2.23
CA MET A 4 -37.51 21.38 2.75
C MET A 4 -37.63 21.53 4.28
N PRO A 5 -38.77 21.18 4.91
CA PRO A 5 -38.95 21.38 6.34
C PRO A 5 -37.91 20.59 7.15
N SER A 6 -37.34 21.21 8.19
CA SER A 6 -36.35 20.61 9.13
C SER A 6 -36.74 19.21 9.64
N LEU A 7 -38.04 18.95 9.73
CA LEU A 7 -38.66 17.68 10.14
C LEU A 7 -38.23 16.43 9.34
N LEU A 8 -37.80 16.57 8.08
CA LEU A 8 -37.31 15.43 7.29
C LEU A 8 -35.83 15.11 7.55
N MET A 9 -35.03 16.10 7.96
CA MET A 9 -33.63 15.89 8.35
C MET A 9 -33.52 15.25 9.74
N ASP A 10 -34.45 15.57 10.66
CA ASP A 10 -34.50 14.95 11.99
C ASP A 10 -34.80 13.44 11.95
N LYS A 11 -35.33 12.91 10.84
CA LYS A 11 -35.57 11.47 10.65
C LYS A 11 -34.36 10.70 10.10
N ILE A 12 -33.27 11.38 9.72
CA ILE A 12 -32.08 10.72 9.19
C ILE A 12 -31.25 10.22 10.37
N ALA A 13 -31.18 8.90 10.54
CA ALA A 13 -30.25 8.26 11.47
C ALA A 13 -28.82 8.28 10.87
N PRO A 14 -27.90 9.14 11.36
CA PRO A 14 -26.62 9.37 10.68
C PRO A 14 -25.78 8.09 10.55
N ASP A 15 -25.73 7.29 11.61
CA ASP A 15 -24.96 6.03 11.61
C ASP A 15 -25.51 5.00 10.62
N ALA A 16 -26.84 4.93 10.46
CA ALA A 16 -27.45 4.03 9.48
C ALA A 16 -27.14 4.48 8.05
N LEU A 17 -27.15 5.80 7.79
CA LEU A 17 -26.79 6.36 6.48
C LEU A 17 -25.32 6.12 6.15
N TYR A 18 -24.39 6.40 7.06
CA TYR A 18 -22.97 6.11 6.82
C TYR A 18 -22.69 4.61 6.71
N ARG A 19 -23.47 3.75 7.40
CA ARG A 19 -23.39 2.29 7.20
C ARG A 19 -23.84 1.90 5.79
N LYS A 20 -24.92 2.47 5.28
CA LYS A 20 -25.40 2.27 3.89
C LYS A 20 -24.34 2.67 2.86
N VAL A 21 -23.72 3.84 3.04
CA VAL A 21 -22.60 4.30 2.19
C VAL A 21 -21.42 3.33 2.27
N SER A 22 -21.06 2.91 3.48
CA SER A 22 -19.89 2.04 3.70
C SER A 22 -20.07 0.65 3.13
N LEU A 23 -21.25 0.05 3.30
CA LEU A 23 -21.56 -1.27 2.74
C LEU A 23 -21.53 -1.27 1.21
N ARG A 24 -21.82 -0.14 0.57
CA ARG A 24 -21.73 -0.02 -0.88
C ARG A 24 -20.29 0.21 -1.36
N LEU A 25 -19.59 1.18 -0.79
CA LEU A 25 -18.31 1.63 -1.33
C LEU A 25 -17.13 0.79 -0.84
N VAL A 26 -17.08 0.48 0.46
CA VAL A 26 -15.86 -0.04 1.06
C VAL A 26 -15.50 -1.45 0.58
N PRO A 27 -16.42 -2.42 0.49
CA PRO A 27 -16.08 -3.74 -0.04
C PRO A 27 -15.52 -3.70 -1.47
N PHE A 28 -16.10 -2.84 -2.33
CA PHE A 28 -15.65 -2.69 -3.70
C PHE A 28 -14.26 -2.04 -3.79
N LEU A 29 -14.06 -0.92 -3.08
CA LEU A 29 -12.77 -0.23 -3.03
C LEU A 29 -11.68 -1.13 -2.40
N PHE A 30 -12.05 -1.92 -1.39
CA PHE A 30 -11.19 -2.91 -0.78
C PHE A 30 -10.73 -3.97 -1.80
N LEU A 31 -11.67 -4.52 -2.59
CA LEU A 31 -11.35 -5.48 -3.64
C LEU A 31 -10.42 -4.87 -4.71
N CYS A 32 -10.68 -3.63 -5.12
CA CYS A 32 -9.83 -2.92 -6.07
C CYS A 32 -8.40 -2.73 -5.51
N TYR A 33 -8.26 -2.51 -4.20
CA TYR A 33 -6.95 -2.35 -3.58
C TYR A 33 -6.23 -3.67 -3.33
N VAL A 34 -6.96 -4.75 -3.08
CA VAL A 34 -6.37 -6.10 -3.07
C VAL A 34 -5.79 -6.40 -4.45
N ALA A 35 -6.56 -6.16 -5.52
CA ALA A 35 -6.06 -6.30 -6.89
C ALA A 35 -4.81 -5.41 -7.11
N ALA A 36 -4.88 -4.13 -6.73
CA ALA A 36 -3.76 -3.18 -6.80
C ALA A 36 -2.46 -3.73 -6.20
N TYR A 37 -2.58 -4.33 -5.02
CA TYR A 37 -1.41 -4.84 -4.32
C TYR A 37 -0.92 -6.17 -4.89
N LEU A 38 -1.81 -7.05 -5.37
CA LEU A 38 -1.45 -8.31 -6.03
C LEU A 38 -0.58 -8.07 -7.26
N ASP A 39 -1.08 -7.27 -8.21
CA ASP A 39 -0.39 -6.88 -9.44
C ASP A 39 0.94 -6.15 -9.17
N ARG A 40 1.06 -5.46 -8.03
CA ARG A 40 2.31 -4.80 -7.63
C ARG A 40 3.38 -5.82 -7.25
N VAL A 41 3.04 -6.82 -6.44
CA VAL A 41 4.01 -7.75 -5.82
C VAL A 41 4.19 -9.05 -6.60
N ASN A 42 3.32 -9.37 -7.55
CA ASN A 42 3.37 -10.61 -8.32
C ASN A 42 4.68 -10.81 -9.10
N VAL A 43 5.38 -9.73 -9.45
CA VAL A 43 6.72 -9.77 -10.04
C VAL A 43 7.71 -10.57 -9.18
N GLY A 44 7.52 -10.60 -7.85
CA GLY A 44 8.33 -11.37 -6.91
C GLY A 44 8.14 -12.87 -7.06
N PHE A 45 6.93 -13.32 -7.42
CA PHE A 45 6.67 -14.72 -7.78
C PHE A 45 7.12 -15.00 -9.21
N ALA A 46 6.83 -14.11 -10.16
CA ALA A 46 7.26 -14.23 -11.55
C ALA A 46 8.77 -14.46 -11.66
N LYS A 47 9.55 -13.77 -10.81
CA LYS A 47 11.00 -13.93 -10.68
C LYS A 47 11.46 -15.39 -10.63
N LEU A 48 10.73 -16.26 -9.92
CA LEU A 48 11.12 -17.65 -9.69
C LEU A 48 11.28 -18.45 -10.99
N GLY A 49 10.57 -18.09 -12.06
CA GLY A 49 10.76 -18.66 -13.41
C GLY A 49 11.40 -17.68 -14.38
N MET A 50 10.90 -16.44 -14.41
CA MET A 50 11.28 -15.40 -15.37
C MET A 50 12.79 -15.09 -15.36
N GLN A 51 13.44 -15.15 -14.20
CA GLN A 51 14.86 -14.81 -14.09
C GLN A 51 15.73 -15.80 -14.89
N ALA A 52 15.41 -17.09 -14.85
CA ALA A 52 16.13 -18.11 -15.61
C ALA A 52 15.79 -18.04 -17.11
N ASP A 53 14.52 -17.89 -17.45
CA ASP A 53 14.05 -17.85 -18.85
C ASP A 53 14.62 -16.64 -19.61
N LEU A 54 14.73 -15.48 -18.97
CA LEU A 54 15.22 -14.25 -19.59
C LEU A 54 16.68 -13.92 -19.22
N GLN A 55 17.36 -14.82 -18.50
CA GLN A 55 18.75 -14.67 -18.06
C GLN A 55 19.00 -13.34 -17.31
N TYR A 56 18.07 -12.95 -16.44
CA TYR A 56 18.20 -11.72 -15.66
C TYR A 56 19.17 -11.91 -14.49
N SER A 57 20.01 -10.90 -14.27
CA SER A 57 20.72 -10.76 -13.00
C SER A 57 19.76 -10.27 -11.90
N ASP A 58 20.17 -10.36 -10.64
CA ASP A 58 19.37 -9.85 -9.54
C ASP A 58 19.25 -8.32 -9.56
N THR A 59 20.26 -7.62 -10.08
CA THR A 59 20.23 -6.17 -10.36
C THR A 59 19.19 -5.83 -11.42
N VAL A 60 19.12 -6.61 -12.52
CA VAL A 60 18.11 -6.40 -13.57
C VAL A 60 16.71 -6.55 -13.00
N TYR A 61 16.48 -7.63 -12.26
CA TYR A 61 15.22 -7.83 -11.55
C TYR A 61 14.92 -6.66 -10.59
N GLY A 62 15.88 -6.28 -9.75
CA GLY A 62 15.72 -5.24 -8.74
C GLY A 62 15.41 -3.87 -9.33
N LEU A 63 16.10 -3.49 -10.41
CA LEU A 63 15.84 -2.25 -11.14
C LEU A 63 14.45 -2.24 -11.76
N GLY A 64 14.04 -3.32 -12.44
CA GLY A 64 12.71 -3.41 -13.02
C GLY A 64 11.61 -3.51 -11.96
N ALA A 65 11.88 -4.10 -10.79
CA ALA A 65 10.96 -4.07 -9.67
C ALA A 65 10.79 -2.64 -9.12
N GLY A 66 11.89 -1.90 -9.04
CA GLY A 66 11.92 -0.55 -8.48
C GLY A 66 11.42 0.56 -9.43
N ILE A 67 11.68 0.47 -10.73
CA ILE A 67 11.40 1.56 -11.69
C ILE A 67 9.90 1.93 -11.78
N PHE A 68 9.04 0.97 -11.43
CA PHE A 68 7.61 1.20 -11.19
C PHE A 68 7.35 2.41 -10.28
N PHE A 69 8.12 2.55 -9.19
CA PHE A 69 7.93 3.65 -8.22
C PHE A 69 8.37 5.01 -8.77
N ILE A 70 9.28 5.05 -9.75
CA ILE A 70 9.66 6.30 -10.42
C ILE A 70 8.49 6.79 -11.28
N GLY A 71 7.89 5.91 -12.09
CA GLY A 71 6.68 6.24 -12.86
C GLY A 71 5.53 6.64 -11.95
N TYR A 72 5.30 5.88 -10.88
CA TYR A 72 4.27 6.19 -9.89
C TYR A 72 4.47 7.57 -9.26
N PHE A 73 5.67 7.86 -8.74
CA PHE A 73 6.00 9.12 -8.07
C PHE A 73 5.83 10.35 -8.99
N LEU A 74 6.33 10.28 -10.22
CA LEU A 74 6.29 11.40 -11.16
C LEU A 74 4.85 11.75 -11.58
N PHE A 75 3.97 10.75 -11.70
CA PHE A 75 2.62 10.91 -12.22
C PHE A 75 1.52 10.91 -11.16
N GLU A 76 1.84 10.67 -9.89
CA GLU A 76 0.85 10.65 -8.79
C GLU A 76 0.11 11.98 -8.67
N VAL A 77 0.82 13.11 -8.60
CA VAL A 77 0.22 14.44 -8.46
C VAL A 77 -0.55 14.84 -9.73
N PRO A 78 0.03 14.77 -10.95
CA PRO A 78 -0.72 15.03 -12.18
C PRO A 78 -2.00 14.19 -12.32
N SER A 79 -1.93 12.89 -12.00
CA SER A 79 -3.07 11.99 -12.09
C SER A 79 -4.22 12.42 -11.18
N ASN A 80 -3.96 12.78 -9.93
CA ASN A 80 -5.00 13.24 -9.01
C ASN A 80 -5.61 14.60 -9.40
N LEU A 81 -4.81 15.51 -9.96
CA LEU A 81 -5.32 16.78 -10.49
C LEU A 81 -6.29 16.56 -11.66
N LEU A 82 -6.00 15.58 -12.52
CA LEU A 82 -6.88 15.19 -13.62
C LEU A 82 -8.14 14.49 -13.11
N MET A 83 -8.02 13.62 -12.09
CA MET A 83 -9.18 13.00 -11.44
C MET A 83 -10.17 14.04 -10.92
N ALA A 84 -9.68 15.09 -10.26
CA ALA A 84 -10.52 16.16 -9.73
C ALA A 84 -11.27 16.94 -10.82
N LYS A 85 -10.75 16.95 -12.06
CA LYS A 85 -11.38 17.64 -13.21
C LYS A 85 -12.33 16.73 -13.99
N VAL A 86 -11.95 15.47 -14.20
CA VAL A 86 -12.67 14.52 -15.07
C VAL A 86 -13.74 13.75 -14.30
N GLY A 87 -13.63 13.66 -12.97
CA GLY A 87 -14.50 12.87 -12.12
C GLY A 87 -13.82 11.56 -11.68
N ALA A 88 -14.07 11.18 -10.44
CA ALA A 88 -13.44 10.01 -9.81
C ALA A 88 -13.81 8.71 -10.52
N ARG A 89 -15.06 8.55 -10.96
CA ARG A 89 -15.55 7.31 -11.56
C ARG A 89 -14.80 6.97 -12.84
N ILE A 90 -14.72 7.91 -13.78
CA ILE A 90 -14.08 7.69 -15.08
C ILE A 90 -12.56 7.53 -14.90
N TRP A 91 -11.96 8.32 -14.02
CA TRP A 91 -10.52 8.29 -13.85
C TRP A 91 -10.01 7.05 -13.12
N ILE A 92 -10.69 6.61 -12.05
CA ILE A 92 -10.37 5.35 -11.35
C ILE A 92 -10.51 4.18 -12.32
N ALA A 93 -11.59 4.14 -13.12
CA ALA A 93 -11.76 3.13 -14.14
C ALA A 93 -10.63 3.14 -15.17
N ARG A 94 -10.23 4.32 -15.68
CA ARG A 94 -9.11 4.46 -16.62
C ARG A 94 -7.83 3.90 -16.02
N ILE A 95 -7.50 4.30 -14.79
CA ILE A 95 -6.32 3.82 -14.06
C ILE A 95 -6.34 2.29 -14.05
N MET A 96 -7.41 1.68 -13.53
CA MET A 96 -7.49 0.23 -13.39
C MET A 96 -7.44 -0.53 -14.72
N ILE A 97 -8.13 -0.04 -15.76
CA ILE A 97 -8.11 -0.67 -17.09
C ILE A 97 -6.72 -0.57 -17.71
N SER A 98 -6.14 0.63 -17.78
CA SER A 98 -4.81 0.82 -18.40
C SER A 98 -3.72 0.05 -17.65
N TRP A 99 -3.78 0.07 -16.32
CA TRP A 99 -2.85 -0.65 -15.46
C TRP A 99 -3.01 -2.17 -15.58
N GLY A 100 -4.22 -2.72 -15.54
CA GLY A 100 -4.44 -4.15 -15.71
C GLY A 100 -4.02 -4.67 -17.10
N LEU A 101 -4.24 -3.87 -18.16
CA LEU A 101 -3.77 -4.20 -19.51
C LEU A 101 -2.24 -4.20 -19.59
N ILE A 102 -1.57 -3.21 -18.98
CA ILE A 102 -0.11 -3.18 -18.93
C ILE A 102 0.42 -4.33 -18.07
N SER A 103 -0.23 -4.64 -16.93
CA SER A 103 0.11 -5.80 -16.08
C SER A 103 0.10 -7.09 -16.90
N ALA A 104 -0.99 -7.34 -17.63
CA ALA A 104 -1.08 -8.49 -18.53
C ALA A 104 0.00 -8.47 -19.63
N ALA A 105 0.31 -7.30 -20.19
CA ALA A 105 1.33 -7.16 -21.23
C ALA A 105 2.75 -7.50 -20.76
N LEU A 106 3.03 -7.56 -19.44
CA LEU A 106 4.32 -8.07 -18.94
C LEU A 106 4.60 -9.50 -19.39
N MET A 107 3.59 -10.29 -19.76
CA MET A 107 3.79 -11.62 -20.35
C MET A 107 4.65 -11.59 -21.63
N PHE A 108 4.72 -10.45 -22.32
CA PHE A 108 5.51 -10.25 -23.54
C PHE A 108 6.91 -9.68 -23.28
N ALA A 109 7.34 -9.56 -22.02
CA ALA A 109 8.70 -9.13 -21.72
C ALA A 109 9.71 -10.15 -22.28
N ALA A 110 10.58 -9.68 -23.17
CA ALA A 110 11.57 -10.50 -23.88
C ALA A 110 13.02 -10.18 -23.48
N GLY A 111 13.22 -9.17 -22.62
CA GLY A 111 14.54 -8.74 -22.17
C GLY A 111 14.48 -7.48 -21.30
N PRO A 112 15.62 -7.03 -20.72
CA PRO A 112 15.65 -6.00 -19.69
C PRO A 112 14.96 -4.71 -20.10
N ALA A 113 15.17 -4.24 -21.34
CA ALA A 113 14.55 -3.01 -21.85
C ALA A 113 13.01 -3.09 -21.85
N SER A 114 12.45 -4.16 -22.44
CA SER A 114 10.99 -4.37 -22.47
C SER A 114 10.40 -4.49 -21.06
N PHE A 115 11.08 -5.18 -20.15
CA PHE A 115 10.67 -5.30 -18.76
C PHE A 115 10.68 -3.94 -18.05
N TYR A 116 11.73 -3.14 -18.19
CA TYR A 116 11.80 -1.81 -17.57
C TYR A 116 10.74 -0.84 -18.11
N VAL A 117 10.54 -0.83 -19.44
CA VAL A 117 9.52 0.02 -20.07
C VAL A 117 8.13 -0.35 -19.56
N LEU A 118 7.78 -1.65 -19.56
CA LEU A 118 6.48 -2.10 -19.09
C LEU A 118 6.28 -1.82 -17.59
N ARG A 119 7.30 -2.05 -16.75
CA ARG A 119 7.24 -1.75 -15.32
C ARG A 119 7.13 -0.24 -15.05
N PHE A 120 7.83 0.60 -15.80
CA PHE A 120 7.70 2.05 -15.70
C PHE A 120 6.29 2.51 -16.12
N LEU A 121 5.79 2.05 -17.27
CA LEU A 121 4.44 2.36 -17.75
C LEU A 121 3.36 1.87 -16.81
N LEU A 122 3.56 0.71 -16.16
CA LEU A 122 2.67 0.21 -15.12
C LEU A 122 2.61 1.20 -13.95
N GLY A 123 3.76 1.73 -13.53
CA GLY A 123 3.86 2.79 -12.52
C GLY A 123 3.11 4.05 -12.92
N VAL A 124 3.27 4.49 -14.18
CA VAL A 124 2.57 5.66 -14.74
C VAL A 124 1.05 5.44 -14.79
N ALA A 125 0.60 4.23 -15.16
CA ALA A 125 -0.81 3.90 -15.27
C ALA A 125 -1.50 3.74 -13.90
N GLU A 126 -0.82 3.13 -12.94
CA GLU A 126 -1.30 2.94 -11.56
C GLU A 126 -1.23 4.25 -10.73
N ALA A 127 -0.41 5.21 -11.18
CA ALA A 127 -0.22 6.48 -10.49
C ALA A 127 -1.56 7.17 -10.23
N GLY A 128 -1.79 7.53 -8.97
CA GLY A 128 -3.02 8.19 -8.55
C GLY A 128 -4.13 7.26 -8.07
N PHE A 129 -3.98 5.92 -8.15
CA PHE A 129 -5.01 5.01 -7.65
C PHE A 129 -5.25 5.19 -6.14
N PHE A 130 -4.25 4.90 -5.32
CA PHE A 130 -4.35 5.01 -3.85
C PHE A 130 -4.77 6.40 -3.38
N PRO A 131 -4.01 7.48 -3.67
CA PRO A 131 -4.40 8.84 -3.29
C PRO A 131 -5.73 9.27 -3.90
N GLY A 132 -6.08 8.75 -5.08
CA GLY A 132 -7.36 8.99 -5.74
C GLY A 132 -8.52 8.38 -4.97
N ILE A 133 -8.37 7.16 -4.43
CA ILE A 133 -9.36 6.58 -3.51
C ILE A 133 -9.44 7.40 -2.22
N ILE A 134 -8.31 7.84 -1.66
CA ILE A 134 -8.33 8.69 -0.45
C ILE A 134 -9.09 10.00 -0.70
N LEU A 135 -8.83 10.66 -1.84
CA LEU A 135 -9.56 11.86 -2.27
C LEU A 135 -11.04 11.55 -2.51
N TYR A 136 -11.36 10.47 -3.20
CA TYR A 136 -12.74 10.02 -3.44
C TYR A 136 -13.51 9.83 -2.14
N LEU A 137 -12.90 9.20 -1.12
CA LEU A 137 -13.52 9.04 0.20
C LEU A 137 -13.80 10.37 0.89
N THR A 138 -13.11 11.47 0.56
CA THR A 138 -13.45 12.80 1.09
C THR A 138 -14.79 13.33 0.56
N TYR A 139 -15.26 12.83 -0.58
CA TYR A 139 -16.55 13.21 -1.16
C TYR A 139 -17.73 12.52 -0.48
N TRP A 140 -17.48 11.52 0.37
CA TRP A 140 -18.51 10.70 1.01
C TRP A 140 -18.47 10.74 2.54
N TYR A 141 -17.33 11.09 3.13
CA TYR A 141 -17.12 11.02 4.57
C TYR A 141 -16.48 12.28 5.16
N PRO A 142 -17.03 12.81 6.28
CA PRO A 142 -16.33 13.80 7.08
C PRO A 142 -15.08 13.19 7.75
N ALA A 143 -14.10 14.03 8.11
CA ALA A 143 -12.79 13.60 8.60
C ALA A 143 -12.87 12.61 9.79
N GLY A 144 -13.77 12.84 10.75
CA GLY A 144 -13.93 12.00 11.94
C GLY A 144 -14.34 10.55 11.64
N ARG A 145 -15.03 10.30 10.52
CA ARG A 145 -15.42 8.95 10.08
C ARG A 145 -14.45 8.36 9.06
N ARG A 146 -13.80 9.21 8.26
CA ARG A 146 -12.93 8.81 7.15
C ARG A 146 -11.73 7.97 7.61
N ALA A 147 -11.12 8.28 8.76
CA ALA A 147 -9.95 7.56 9.26
C ALA A 147 -10.19 6.04 9.38
N ARG A 148 -11.36 5.64 9.90
CA ARG A 148 -11.74 4.22 10.04
C ARG A 148 -11.93 3.54 8.68
N ILE A 149 -12.50 4.26 7.71
CA ILE A 149 -12.73 3.74 6.35
C ILE A 149 -11.41 3.55 5.62
N VAL A 150 -10.50 4.52 5.74
CA VAL A 150 -9.14 4.43 5.19
C VAL A 150 -8.39 3.26 5.81
N ALA A 151 -8.50 3.04 7.13
CA ALA A 151 -7.87 1.89 7.78
C ALA A 151 -8.39 0.54 7.25
N LEU A 152 -9.71 0.43 7.05
CA LEU A 152 -10.33 -0.78 6.47
C LEU A 152 -9.91 -0.99 5.02
N PHE A 153 -9.81 0.08 4.22
CA PHE A 153 -9.26 0.01 2.87
C PHE A 153 -7.80 -0.46 2.87
N MET A 154 -6.97 0.14 3.72
CA MET A 154 -5.53 -0.18 3.79
C MET A 154 -5.25 -1.60 4.29
N SER A 155 -6.15 -2.22 5.07
CA SER A 155 -5.98 -3.64 5.47
C SER A 155 -6.01 -4.60 4.27
N GLY A 156 -6.42 -4.14 3.08
CA GLY A 156 -6.32 -4.89 1.83
C GLY A 156 -4.89 -5.33 1.50
N VAL A 157 -3.85 -4.59 1.91
CA VAL A 157 -2.44 -5.00 1.73
C VAL A 157 -2.17 -6.35 2.38
N ALA A 158 -2.63 -6.53 3.62
CA ALA A 158 -2.41 -7.77 4.36
C ALA A 158 -3.16 -8.94 3.72
N VAL A 159 -4.41 -8.72 3.28
CA VAL A 159 -5.21 -9.73 2.58
C VAL A 159 -4.58 -10.10 1.24
N ALA A 160 -4.12 -9.12 0.46
CA ALA A 160 -3.41 -9.36 -0.78
C ALA A 160 -2.12 -10.18 -0.55
N GLY A 161 -1.37 -9.92 0.51
CA GLY A 161 -0.20 -10.74 0.87
C GLY A 161 -0.55 -12.19 1.21
N VAL A 162 -1.62 -12.42 1.97
CA VAL A 162 -2.08 -13.77 2.35
C VAL A 162 -2.61 -14.55 1.15
N VAL A 163 -3.39 -13.91 0.29
CA VAL A 163 -4.04 -14.56 -0.86
C VAL A 163 -3.10 -14.65 -2.06
N GLY A 164 -2.23 -13.66 -2.25
CA GLY A 164 -1.38 -13.52 -3.42
C GLY A 164 -0.40 -14.66 -3.57
N GLY A 165 0.25 -15.11 -2.49
CA GLY A 165 1.19 -16.23 -2.57
C GLY A 165 0.58 -17.51 -3.13
N PRO A 166 -0.47 -18.07 -2.50
CA PRO A 166 -1.16 -19.26 -3.00
C PRO A 166 -1.73 -19.08 -4.41
N LEU A 167 -2.29 -17.90 -4.72
CA LEU A 167 -2.83 -17.59 -6.04
C LEU A 167 -1.73 -17.59 -7.10
N SER A 168 -0.67 -16.82 -6.91
CA SER A 168 0.44 -16.70 -7.86
C SER A 168 1.15 -18.04 -8.04
N GLY A 169 1.45 -18.73 -6.95
CA GLY A 169 2.09 -20.06 -7.01
C GLY A 169 1.20 -21.11 -7.69
N GLY A 170 -0.11 -21.04 -7.45
CA GLY A 170 -1.10 -21.93 -8.06
C GLY A 170 -1.23 -21.69 -9.56
N ILE A 171 -1.30 -20.43 -10.00
CA ILE A 171 -1.31 -20.06 -11.42
C ILE A 171 -0.03 -20.55 -12.10
N MET A 172 1.13 -20.21 -11.53
CA MET A 172 2.41 -20.58 -12.12
C MET A 172 2.56 -22.09 -12.24
N ARG A 173 2.09 -22.88 -11.26
CA ARG A 173 2.17 -24.35 -11.33
C ARG A 173 1.15 -24.96 -12.27
N ALA A 174 -0.10 -24.48 -12.27
CA ALA A 174 -1.20 -25.10 -13.02
C ALA A 174 -1.14 -24.81 -14.52
N PHE A 175 -0.57 -23.67 -14.91
CA PHE A 175 -0.56 -23.22 -16.31
C PHE A 175 0.83 -23.26 -16.96
N ASP A 176 1.90 -23.67 -16.25
CA ASP A 176 3.23 -23.77 -16.85
C ASP A 176 3.24 -24.69 -18.08
N GLY A 177 3.77 -24.20 -19.19
CA GLY A 177 3.81 -24.89 -20.48
C GLY A 177 2.48 -24.93 -21.23
N ASN A 178 1.37 -24.52 -20.63
CA ASN A 178 0.07 -24.50 -21.30
C ASN A 178 0.06 -23.47 -22.43
N LEU A 179 -0.41 -23.86 -23.61
CA LEU A 179 -0.37 -23.08 -24.86
C LEU A 179 1.05 -22.56 -25.22
N GLY A 180 2.11 -23.23 -24.76
CA GLY A 180 3.50 -22.82 -24.99
C GLY A 180 3.95 -21.61 -24.17
N LEU A 181 3.12 -21.13 -23.25
CA LEU A 181 3.45 -20.03 -22.34
C LEU A 181 4.02 -20.58 -21.02
N LYS A 182 4.96 -19.82 -20.45
CA LYS A 182 5.57 -20.11 -19.15
C LYS A 182 4.64 -19.72 -18.00
N GLY A 183 4.81 -20.33 -16.84
CA GLY A 183 3.98 -20.06 -15.66
C GLY A 183 3.98 -18.57 -15.24
N TRP A 184 5.12 -17.87 -15.38
CA TRP A 184 5.20 -16.44 -15.08
C TRP A 184 4.48 -15.55 -16.11
N GLN A 185 4.33 -16.01 -17.36
CA GLN A 185 3.55 -15.30 -18.38
C GLN A 185 2.06 -15.41 -18.07
N TRP A 186 1.60 -16.60 -17.69
CA TRP A 186 0.24 -16.83 -17.21
C TRP A 186 -0.08 -16.05 -15.94
N LEU A 187 0.89 -15.93 -15.03
CA LEU A 187 0.75 -15.13 -13.82
C LEU A 187 0.36 -13.68 -14.14
N PHE A 188 1.15 -13.00 -14.99
CA PHE A 188 0.87 -11.61 -15.36
C PHE A 188 -0.47 -11.46 -16.10
N LEU A 189 -0.78 -12.38 -17.01
CA LEU A 189 -2.04 -12.34 -17.75
C LEU A 189 -3.26 -12.54 -16.84
N LEU A 190 -3.26 -13.59 -16.02
CA LEU A 190 -4.42 -13.97 -15.21
C LEU A 190 -4.64 -13.05 -14.01
N GLU A 191 -3.60 -12.45 -13.44
CA GLU A 191 -3.75 -11.47 -12.36
C GLU A 191 -4.14 -10.07 -12.87
N GLY A 192 -3.72 -9.70 -14.09
CA GLY A 192 -4.12 -8.43 -14.71
C GLY A 192 -5.58 -8.38 -15.17
N ILE A 193 -6.18 -9.52 -15.55
CA ILE A 193 -7.59 -9.60 -15.99
C ILE A 193 -8.58 -9.08 -14.93
N PRO A 194 -8.56 -9.56 -13.67
CA PRO A 194 -9.41 -9.03 -12.59
C PRO A 194 -9.34 -7.51 -12.47
N SER A 195 -8.16 -6.91 -12.59
CA SER A 195 -7.96 -5.47 -12.52
C SER A 195 -8.68 -4.72 -13.66
N VAL A 196 -8.63 -5.24 -14.89
CA VAL A 196 -9.38 -4.69 -16.02
C VAL A 196 -10.89 -4.82 -15.78
N LEU A 197 -11.36 -5.98 -15.33
CA LEU A 197 -12.78 -6.22 -15.06
C LEU A 197 -13.32 -5.30 -13.96
N LEU A 198 -12.56 -5.11 -12.87
CA LEU A 198 -12.90 -4.17 -11.81
C LEU A 198 -12.89 -2.73 -12.30
N GLY A 199 -11.97 -2.37 -13.19
CA GLY A 199 -11.94 -1.06 -13.84
C GLY A 199 -13.18 -0.81 -14.70
N VAL A 200 -13.61 -1.78 -15.50
CA VAL A 200 -14.86 -1.72 -16.27
C VAL A 200 -16.06 -1.63 -15.32
N TRP A 201 -16.09 -2.45 -14.26
CA TRP A 201 -17.18 -2.44 -13.29
C TRP A 201 -17.29 -1.09 -12.56
N THR A 202 -16.16 -0.43 -12.31
CA THR A 202 -16.11 0.92 -11.70
C THR A 202 -16.96 1.93 -12.46
N LEU A 203 -17.00 1.88 -13.80
CA LEU A 203 -17.80 2.79 -14.64
C LEU A 203 -19.30 2.70 -14.37
N PHE A 204 -19.78 1.52 -13.97
CA PHE A 204 -21.19 1.25 -13.74
C PHE A 204 -21.56 1.28 -12.24
N TYR A 205 -20.58 1.08 -11.36
CA TYR A 205 -20.81 0.88 -9.93
C TYR A 205 -20.59 2.14 -9.09
N LEU A 206 -19.49 2.88 -9.34
CA LEU A 206 -19.18 4.11 -8.62
C LEU A 206 -19.95 5.30 -9.18
N ASP A 207 -20.14 6.31 -8.34
CA ASP A 207 -20.69 7.62 -8.71
C ASP A 207 -19.61 8.68 -8.44
N ASP A 208 -19.61 9.82 -9.14
CA ASP A 208 -18.54 10.84 -8.99
C ASP A 208 -18.57 11.56 -7.62
N GLY A 209 -19.70 11.49 -6.90
CA GLY A 209 -19.88 11.98 -5.54
C GLY A 209 -21.33 11.88 -5.06
N VAL A 210 -21.62 12.45 -3.89
CA VAL A 210 -22.95 12.38 -3.24
C VAL A 210 -24.07 12.88 -4.14
N ARG A 211 -23.89 14.01 -4.83
CA ARG A 211 -24.93 14.60 -5.69
C ARG A 211 -25.36 13.66 -6.82
N SER A 212 -24.37 13.05 -7.49
CA SER A 212 -24.57 12.12 -8.61
C SER A 212 -25.08 10.75 -8.18
N ALA A 213 -25.03 10.42 -6.88
CA ALA A 213 -25.37 9.11 -6.35
C ALA A 213 -26.81 8.69 -6.68
N ARG A 214 -27.01 7.67 -7.50
CA ARG A 214 -28.36 7.25 -7.93
C ARG A 214 -29.14 6.46 -6.88
N TRP A 215 -28.45 5.92 -5.89
CA TRP A 215 -28.98 5.01 -4.86
C TRP A 215 -29.27 5.71 -3.52
N LEU A 216 -29.04 7.02 -3.44
CA LEU A 216 -29.36 7.87 -2.30
C LEU A 216 -30.61 8.70 -2.58
N GLY A 217 -31.49 8.81 -1.58
CA GLY A 217 -32.61 9.74 -1.61
C GLY A 217 -32.14 11.19 -1.46
N GLU A 218 -32.96 12.15 -1.89
CA GLU A 218 -32.58 13.58 -1.87
C GLU A 218 -32.27 14.10 -0.45
N ALA A 219 -33.01 13.65 0.56
CA ALA A 219 -32.76 14.01 1.96
C ALA A 219 -31.40 13.47 2.46
N GLU A 220 -31.06 12.23 2.10
CA GLU A 220 -29.77 11.60 2.44
C GLU A 220 -28.60 12.36 1.78
N LYS A 221 -28.77 12.75 0.51
CA LYS A 221 -27.76 13.55 -0.22
C LYS A 221 -27.51 14.89 0.44
N GLN A 222 -28.57 15.63 0.74
CA GLN A 222 -28.46 16.94 1.39
C GLN A 222 -27.80 16.83 2.77
N TYR A 223 -28.09 15.78 3.53
CA TYR A 223 -27.44 15.53 4.81
C TYR A 223 -25.93 15.31 4.67
N LEU A 224 -25.53 14.41 3.76
CA LEU A 224 -24.11 14.11 3.53
C LEU A 224 -23.35 15.34 3.00
N GLU A 225 -23.93 16.08 2.05
CA GLU A 225 -23.32 17.30 1.51
C GLU A 225 -23.11 18.35 2.60
N ARG A 226 -24.09 18.57 3.48
CA ARG A 226 -23.96 19.49 4.62
C ARG A 226 -22.86 19.05 5.59
N ALA A 227 -22.90 17.78 6.02
CA ALA A 227 -21.92 17.25 6.96
C ALA A 227 -20.48 17.34 6.43
N ILE A 228 -20.28 17.12 5.12
CA ILE A 228 -18.96 17.25 4.47
C ILE A 228 -18.55 18.72 4.34
N ALA A 229 -19.49 19.61 3.97
CA ALA A 229 -19.22 21.04 3.85
C ALA A 229 -18.86 21.68 5.20
N GLU A 230 -19.55 21.31 6.28
CA GLU A 230 -19.27 21.76 7.65
C GLU A 230 -17.89 21.29 8.13
N ASP A 231 -17.48 20.06 7.80
CA ASP A 231 -16.14 19.57 8.09
C ASP A 231 -15.05 20.28 7.25
N ALA A 232 -15.41 20.86 6.10
CA ALA A 232 -14.48 21.59 5.24
C ALA A 232 -14.32 23.07 5.65
N SER A 233 -15.37 23.72 6.18
CA SER A 233 -15.43 25.18 6.40
C SER A 233 -14.57 25.70 7.56
N GLY A 234 -13.97 24.84 8.39
CA GLY A 234 -13.08 25.22 9.50
C GLY A 234 -11.58 25.00 9.26
N LYS A 235 -11.15 24.58 8.06
CA LYS A 235 -9.77 24.14 7.80
C LYS A 235 -8.95 25.23 7.08
N ALA A 236 -8.01 25.85 7.79
CA ALA A 236 -7.09 26.84 7.21
C ALA A 236 -6.22 26.22 6.10
N ARG A 237 -6.19 26.86 4.92
CA ARG A 237 -5.26 26.55 3.82
C ARG A 237 -3.89 27.13 4.16
N LEU A 238 -2.95 26.29 4.55
CA LEU A 238 -1.56 26.74 4.78
C LEU A 238 -0.79 26.82 3.46
N PRO A 239 0.14 27.78 3.31
CA PRO A 239 0.97 27.89 2.10
C PRO A 239 1.90 26.68 1.99
N LEU A 240 1.87 26.00 0.84
CA LEU A 240 2.70 24.81 0.53
C LEU A 240 4.19 25.04 0.83
N GLY A 241 4.72 26.25 0.59
CA GLY A 241 6.14 26.56 0.83
C GLY A 241 6.61 26.40 2.29
N ARG A 242 5.74 26.63 3.29
CA ARG A 242 6.10 26.43 4.71
C ARG A 242 6.21 24.95 5.08
N LEU A 243 5.59 24.06 4.31
CA LEU A 243 5.66 22.62 4.52
C LEU A 243 7.04 22.06 4.13
N PHE A 244 7.56 22.49 2.98
CA PHE A 244 8.90 22.10 2.49
C PHE A 244 10.03 22.63 3.37
N ALA A 245 9.81 23.72 4.11
CA ALA A 245 10.78 24.25 5.07
C ALA A 245 10.77 23.52 6.43
N SER A 246 9.84 22.59 6.67
CA SER A 246 9.69 21.93 7.97
C SER A 246 10.64 20.75 8.12
N ALA A 247 11.69 20.90 8.93
CA ALA A 247 12.61 19.81 9.27
C ALA A 247 11.89 18.59 9.86
N ARG A 248 10.78 18.80 10.58
CA ARG A 248 9.95 17.70 11.15
C ARG A 248 9.28 16.86 10.07
N VAL A 249 8.80 17.50 9.00
CA VAL A 249 8.16 16.78 7.87
C VAL A 249 9.20 15.92 7.15
N TRP A 250 10.41 16.45 6.94
CA TRP A 250 11.51 15.69 6.34
C TRP A 250 12.01 14.55 7.23
N LEU A 251 12.07 14.74 8.55
CA LEU A 251 12.37 13.64 9.49
C LEU A 251 11.33 12.52 9.39
N LEU A 252 10.04 12.87 9.39
CA LEU A 252 8.96 11.89 9.23
C LEU A 252 9.00 11.22 7.85
N ALA A 253 9.33 11.96 6.79
CA ALA A 253 9.53 11.40 5.45
C ALA A 253 10.69 10.41 5.41
N LEU A 254 11.80 10.71 6.08
CA LEU A 254 12.95 9.81 6.20
C LEU A 254 12.61 8.55 7.00
N VAL A 255 11.94 8.69 8.14
CA VAL A 255 11.46 7.53 8.93
C VAL A 255 10.55 6.65 8.08
N TYR A 256 9.59 7.25 7.38
CA TYR A 256 8.68 6.50 6.52
C TYR A 256 9.40 5.81 5.37
N PHE A 257 10.33 6.50 4.71
CA PHE A 257 11.19 5.93 3.68
C PHE A 257 11.92 4.68 4.18
N LEU A 258 12.53 4.73 5.36
CA LEU A 258 13.24 3.60 5.97
C LEU A 258 12.31 2.42 6.31
N PHE A 259 11.08 2.69 6.74
CA PHE A 259 10.07 1.64 6.96
C PHE A 259 9.60 1.01 5.65
N VAL A 260 9.39 1.83 4.62
CA VAL A 260 9.00 1.40 3.28
C VAL A 260 10.11 0.60 2.59
N MET A 261 11.39 0.88 2.88
CA MET A 261 12.49 0.02 2.43
C MET A 261 12.32 -1.42 2.91
N GLY A 262 11.94 -1.61 4.18
CA GLY A 262 11.62 -2.92 4.74
C GLY A 262 10.44 -3.60 4.04
N LEU A 263 9.34 -2.87 3.84
CA LEU A 263 8.14 -3.39 3.18
C LEU A 263 8.41 -3.94 1.78
N TYR A 264 9.05 -3.16 0.93
CA TYR A 264 9.31 -3.58 -0.46
C TYR A 264 10.52 -4.51 -0.57
N GLY A 265 11.48 -4.41 0.34
CA GLY A 265 12.59 -5.35 0.45
C GLY A 265 12.09 -6.76 0.75
N VAL A 266 11.14 -6.90 1.68
CA VAL A 266 10.47 -8.18 1.90
C VAL A 266 9.55 -8.51 0.72
N SER A 267 8.61 -7.63 0.35
CA SER A 267 7.54 -8.01 -0.59
C SER A 267 8.04 -8.47 -1.96
N PHE A 268 9.14 -7.90 -2.47
CA PHE A 268 9.71 -8.30 -3.76
C PHE A 268 10.68 -9.47 -3.70
N TRP A 269 11.17 -9.85 -2.51
CA TRP A 269 12.17 -10.91 -2.36
C TRP A 269 11.66 -12.10 -1.56
N LEU A 270 10.51 -11.99 -0.89
CA LEU A 270 9.96 -13.02 -0.01
C LEU A 270 9.82 -14.38 -0.70
N PRO A 271 9.27 -14.51 -1.93
CA PRO A 271 9.17 -15.82 -2.58
C PRO A 271 10.55 -16.44 -2.82
N GLN A 272 11.54 -15.62 -3.20
CA GLN A 272 12.92 -16.07 -3.37
C GLN A 272 13.57 -16.45 -2.03
N LEU A 273 13.33 -15.70 -0.95
CA LEU A 273 13.83 -16.01 0.38
C LEU A 273 13.30 -17.35 0.87
N VAL A 274 12.03 -17.65 0.62
CA VAL A 274 11.43 -18.97 0.92
C VAL A 274 12.02 -20.05 0.02
N ARG A 275 12.19 -19.82 -1.28
CA ARG A 275 12.83 -20.79 -2.17
C ARG A 275 14.27 -21.12 -1.76
N ASN A 276 15.02 -20.14 -1.29
CA ASN A 276 16.40 -20.30 -0.84
C ASN A 276 16.53 -21.23 0.38
N THR A 277 15.45 -21.48 1.12
CA THR A 277 15.46 -22.44 2.25
C THR A 277 15.42 -23.90 1.81
N GLY A 278 15.28 -24.15 0.51
CA GLY A 278 15.26 -25.49 -0.09
C GLY A 278 13.91 -25.89 -0.69
N VAL A 279 12.88 -25.05 -0.61
CA VAL A 279 11.54 -25.32 -1.15
C VAL A 279 11.56 -25.15 -2.67
N GLN A 280 11.46 -26.26 -3.41
CA GLN A 280 11.59 -26.24 -4.88
C GLN A 280 10.28 -25.97 -5.62
N ASP A 281 9.15 -26.44 -5.09
CA ASP A 281 7.85 -26.30 -5.74
C ASP A 281 7.31 -24.87 -5.58
N VAL A 282 7.00 -24.22 -6.71
CA VAL A 282 6.54 -22.81 -6.73
C VAL A 282 5.21 -22.64 -6.00
N PHE A 283 4.32 -23.64 -6.03
CA PHE A 283 3.08 -23.59 -5.29
C PHE A 283 3.31 -23.69 -3.77
N GLN A 284 4.21 -24.57 -3.31
CA GLN A 284 4.63 -24.61 -1.91
C GLN A 284 5.27 -23.30 -1.45
N VAL A 285 6.12 -22.67 -2.28
CA VAL A 285 6.64 -21.32 -2.01
C VAL A 285 5.46 -20.35 -1.80
N GLY A 286 4.49 -20.36 -2.71
CA GLY A 286 3.25 -19.58 -2.58
C GLY A 286 2.51 -19.79 -1.27
N LEU A 287 2.25 -21.05 -0.89
CA LEU A 287 1.57 -21.40 0.36
C LEU A 287 2.35 -20.93 1.60
N LEU A 288 3.67 -21.11 1.61
CA LEU A 288 4.50 -20.69 2.73
C LEU A 288 4.56 -19.17 2.87
N THR A 289 4.62 -18.42 1.76
CA THR A 289 4.61 -16.95 1.80
C THR A 289 3.33 -16.35 2.42
N ALA A 290 2.21 -17.09 2.41
CA ALA A 290 0.98 -16.65 3.07
C ALA A 290 1.12 -16.59 4.60
N ILE A 291 1.98 -17.43 5.20
CA ILE A 291 2.14 -17.52 6.66
C ILE A 291 2.69 -16.21 7.25
N PRO A 292 3.83 -15.66 6.77
CA PRO A 292 4.35 -14.38 7.25
C PRO A 292 3.31 -13.25 7.14
N TYR A 293 2.61 -13.12 6.00
CA TYR A 293 1.58 -12.10 5.84
C TYR A 293 0.38 -12.31 6.78
N GLY A 294 -0.02 -13.55 7.04
CA GLY A 294 -1.09 -13.88 7.97
C GLY A 294 -0.75 -13.50 9.41
N VAL A 295 0.45 -13.85 9.86
CA VAL A 295 0.99 -13.45 11.17
C VAL A 295 1.06 -11.91 11.25
N ALA A 296 1.54 -11.26 10.20
CA ALA A 296 1.65 -9.82 10.14
C ALA A 296 0.29 -9.11 10.19
N ALA A 297 -0.75 -9.66 9.53
CA ALA A 297 -2.10 -9.12 9.57
C ALA A 297 -2.65 -9.05 11.01
N VAL A 298 -2.47 -10.14 11.77
CA VAL A 298 -2.90 -10.22 13.18
C VAL A 298 -2.05 -9.28 14.04
N ALA A 299 -0.72 -9.37 13.93
CA ALA A 299 0.22 -8.55 14.71
C ALA A 299 -0.02 -7.05 14.51
N MET A 300 -0.21 -6.61 13.27
CA MET A 300 -0.48 -5.22 12.92
C MET A 300 -1.73 -4.67 13.61
N VAL A 301 -2.83 -5.45 13.64
CA VAL A 301 -4.08 -5.02 14.29
C VAL A 301 -3.91 -4.96 15.81
N LEU A 302 -3.23 -5.95 16.41
CA LEU A 302 -2.99 -5.98 17.85
C LEU A 302 -2.05 -4.85 18.30
N ALA A 303 -0.96 -4.64 17.57
CA ALA A 303 0.03 -3.59 17.85
C ALA A 303 -0.58 -2.19 17.70
N ALA A 304 -1.37 -1.94 16.65
CA ALA A 304 -2.05 -0.67 16.47
C ALA A 304 -3.06 -0.39 17.60
N ARG A 305 -3.89 -1.38 17.97
CA ARG A 305 -4.85 -1.24 19.08
C ARG A 305 -4.17 -0.97 20.41
N HIS A 306 -3.06 -1.65 20.69
CA HIS A 306 -2.31 -1.44 21.92
C HIS A 306 -1.63 -0.06 21.92
N SER A 307 -1.04 0.35 20.79
CA SER A 307 -0.44 1.67 20.60
C SER A 307 -1.45 2.80 20.79
N ASP A 308 -2.70 2.62 20.33
CA ASP A 308 -3.75 3.62 20.50
C ASP A 308 -4.23 3.73 21.95
N ARG A 309 -4.25 2.61 22.68
CA ARG A 309 -4.63 2.57 24.11
C ARG A 309 -3.55 3.18 25.02
N SER A 310 -2.27 2.88 24.78
CA SER A 310 -1.17 3.41 25.58
C SER A 310 -0.79 4.84 25.20
N GLY A 311 -1.07 5.25 23.95
CA GLY A 311 -0.62 6.54 23.41
C GLY A 311 0.89 6.60 23.11
N GLU A 312 1.65 5.55 23.41
CA GLU A 312 3.11 5.46 23.27
C GLU A 312 3.54 5.11 21.83
N ARG A 313 2.94 5.79 20.85
CA ARG A 313 3.05 5.50 19.40
C ARG A 313 4.49 5.39 18.91
N ARG A 314 5.38 6.25 19.41
CA ARG A 314 6.81 6.26 19.02
C ARG A 314 7.53 4.98 19.46
N TRP A 315 7.29 4.51 20.68
CA TRP A 315 7.87 3.26 21.18
C TRP A 315 7.32 2.06 20.44
N HIS A 316 6.02 2.04 20.15
CA HIS A 316 5.39 0.96 19.39
C HIS A 316 5.96 0.86 17.97
N ALA A 317 6.12 1.99 17.29
CA ALA A 317 6.75 2.03 15.96
C ALA A 317 8.21 1.56 16.01
N ALA A 318 8.97 2.02 17.01
CA ALA A 318 10.38 1.63 17.17
C ALA A 318 10.54 0.13 17.46
N ILE A 319 9.77 -0.41 18.41
CA ILE A 319 9.79 -1.84 18.75
C ILE A 319 9.41 -2.67 17.52
N ALA A 320 8.35 -2.30 16.81
CA ALA A 320 7.94 -2.99 15.59
C ALA A 320 9.06 -2.96 14.52
N ALA A 321 9.73 -1.82 14.34
CA ALA A 321 10.85 -1.71 13.42
C ALA A 321 12.05 -2.58 13.83
N PHE A 322 12.39 -2.63 15.13
CA PHE A 322 13.47 -3.48 15.63
C PHE A 322 13.14 -4.97 15.52
N LEU A 323 11.90 -5.38 15.78
CA LEU A 323 11.45 -6.76 15.55
C LEU A 323 11.52 -7.11 14.07
N GLY A 324 11.12 -6.18 13.20
CA GLY A 324 11.25 -6.33 11.75
C GLY A 324 12.70 -6.53 11.31
N ALA A 325 13.61 -5.73 11.84
CA ALA A 325 15.03 -5.78 11.53
C ALA A 325 15.68 -7.07 12.04
N ALA A 326 15.35 -7.46 13.28
CA ALA A 326 15.79 -8.72 13.87
C ALA A 326 15.29 -9.91 13.04
N GLY A 327 14.02 -9.92 12.63
CA GLY A 327 13.45 -10.97 11.78
C GLY A 327 14.20 -11.10 10.44
N LEU A 328 14.50 -10.00 9.76
CA LEU A 328 15.26 -10.00 8.51
C LEU A 328 16.70 -10.54 8.71
N ALA A 329 17.37 -10.13 9.79
CA ALA A 329 18.70 -10.61 10.12
C ALA A 329 18.70 -12.12 10.45
N LEU A 330 17.73 -12.58 11.24
CA LEU A 330 17.57 -13.99 11.63
C LEU A 330 17.22 -14.87 10.42
N CYS A 331 16.34 -14.41 9.52
CA CYS A 331 16.00 -15.11 8.28
C CYS A 331 17.26 -15.36 7.45
N THR A 332 18.14 -14.37 7.38
CA THR A 332 19.40 -14.47 6.64
C THR A 332 20.35 -15.47 7.30
N ARG A 333 20.45 -15.46 8.63
CA ARG A 333 21.31 -16.38 9.41
C ARG A 333 20.87 -17.84 9.32
N TYR A 334 19.56 -18.08 9.33
CA TYR A 334 18.94 -19.40 9.34
C TYR A 334 18.34 -19.80 7.99
N GLY A 335 18.76 -19.15 6.90
CA GLY A 335 18.21 -19.40 5.56
C GLY A 335 18.41 -20.82 5.00
N HIS A 336 19.12 -21.70 5.71
CA HIS A 336 19.29 -23.12 5.38
C HIS A 336 18.24 -24.03 6.05
N ASP A 337 17.55 -23.53 7.08
CA ASP A 337 16.50 -24.24 7.80
C ASP A 337 15.16 -23.56 7.51
N THR A 338 14.28 -24.28 6.80
CA THR A 338 12.98 -23.74 6.38
C THR A 338 12.14 -23.31 7.57
N LEU A 339 12.11 -24.07 8.67
CA LEU A 339 11.27 -23.73 9.82
C LEU A 339 11.77 -22.44 10.49
N LEU A 340 13.06 -22.36 10.78
CA LEU A 340 13.66 -21.19 11.42
C LEU A 340 13.57 -19.94 10.53
N ALA A 341 13.81 -20.09 9.23
CA ALA A 341 13.65 -19.01 8.27
C ALA A 341 12.20 -18.51 8.21
N MET A 342 11.20 -19.40 8.22
CA MET A 342 9.79 -19.02 8.22
C MET A 342 9.36 -18.32 9.51
N LEU A 343 9.85 -18.76 10.67
CA LEU A 343 9.62 -18.06 11.95
C LEU A 343 10.23 -16.66 11.92
N ALA A 344 11.45 -16.53 11.40
CA ALA A 344 12.13 -15.24 11.28
C ALA A 344 11.46 -14.30 10.25
N LEU A 345 11.01 -14.82 9.11
CA LEU A 345 10.24 -14.08 8.11
C LEU A 345 8.89 -13.63 8.65
N SER A 346 8.24 -14.45 9.47
CA SER A 346 6.98 -14.09 10.13
C SER A 346 7.19 -12.97 11.15
N LEU A 347 8.29 -13.02 11.92
CA LEU A 347 8.68 -11.92 12.81
C LEU A 347 9.01 -10.64 12.02
N ALA A 348 9.75 -10.78 10.91
CA ALA A 348 10.15 -9.68 10.05
C ALA A 348 8.93 -8.93 9.50
N THR A 349 8.05 -9.68 8.83
CA THR A 349 6.81 -9.16 8.23
C THR A 349 5.87 -8.56 9.27
N ALA A 350 5.71 -9.22 10.43
CA ALA A 350 4.89 -8.70 11.52
C ALA A 350 5.41 -7.36 12.05
N GLY A 351 6.72 -7.24 12.28
CA GLY A 351 7.34 -5.98 12.68
C GLY A 351 7.15 -4.90 11.62
N ILE A 352 7.53 -5.19 10.37
CA ILE A 352 7.47 -4.24 9.24
C ILE A 352 6.05 -3.72 9.03
N LEU A 353 5.05 -4.58 8.86
CA LEU A 353 3.68 -4.13 8.56
C LEU A 353 3.05 -3.39 9.75
N SER A 354 3.40 -3.74 10.99
CA SER A 354 2.94 -3.04 12.18
C SER A 354 3.43 -1.59 12.26
N THR A 355 4.60 -1.28 11.66
CA THR A 355 5.11 0.11 11.66
C THR A 355 4.17 1.09 10.96
N PHE A 356 3.41 0.67 9.94
CA PHE A 356 2.64 1.56 9.07
C PHE A 356 1.45 2.25 9.77
N PRO A 357 0.46 1.52 10.32
CA PRO A 357 -0.66 2.17 10.99
C PRO A 357 -0.20 2.98 12.21
N ILE A 358 0.84 2.51 12.92
CA ILE A 358 1.40 3.19 14.08
C ILE A 358 2.11 4.48 13.65
N PHE A 359 2.94 4.43 12.60
CA PHE A 359 3.62 5.59 12.05
C PHE A 359 2.62 6.66 11.62
N TRP A 360 1.60 6.29 10.85
CA TRP A 360 0.65 7.25 10.30
C TRP A 360 -0.18 7.97 11.37
N SER A 361 -0.26 7.43 12.59
CA SER A 361 -0.86 8.15 13.72
C SER A 361 -0.03 9.35 14.21
N LEU A 362 1.28 9.40 13.92
CA LEU A 362 2.18 10.48 14.32
C LEU A 362 1.98 11.76 13.47
N PRO A 363 2.12 11.75 12.12
CA PRO A 363 1.88 12.94 11.31
C PRO A 363 0.46 13.49 11.49
N THR A 364 -0.55 12.61 11.63
CA THR A 364 -1.95 13.04 11.81
C THR A 364 -2.21 13.71 13.15
N GLY A 365 -1.47 13.33 14.20
CA GLY A 365 -1.57 13.97 15.52
C GLY A 365 -0.74 15.24 15.64
N MET A 366 0.30 15.39 14.81
CA MET A 366 1.23 16.53 14.86
C MET A 366 0.90 17.64 13.87
N LEU A 367 0.22 17.31 12.76
CA LEU A 367 -0.14 18.24 11.71
C LEU A 367 -1.65 18.52 11.77
N GLY A 368 -2.03 19.79 11.85
CA GLY A 368 -3.44 20.23 11.85
C GLY A 368 -3.88 20.78 10.49
N GLY A 369 -5.17 20.65 10.17
CA GLY A 369 -5.82 21.31 9.03
C GLY A 369 -5.25 20.92 7.66
N ALA A 370 -5.18 21.87 6.73
CA ALA A 370 -4.72 21.60 5.36
C ALA A 370 -3.22 21.30 5.25
N ALA A 371 -2.38 21.78 6.19
CA ALA A 371 -0.96 21.40 6.22
C ALA A 371 -0.75 19.93 6.56
N ALA A 372 -1.68 19.31 7.29
CA ALA A 372 -1.65 17.87 7.52
C ALA A 372 -1.77 17.10 6.22
N ALA A 373 -2.75 17.44 5.38
CA ALA A 373 -2.96 16.76 4.10
C ALA A 373 -1.75 16.89 3.17
N ALA A 374 -1.18 18.10 3.04
CA ALA A 374 0.01 18.31 2.20
C ALA A 374 1.27 17.63 2.78
N GLY A 375 1.45 17.67 4.10
CA GLY A 375 2.53 16.98 4.82
C GLY A 375 2.49 15.47 4.64
N ILE A 376 1.30 14.89 4.83
CA ILE A 376 1.03 13.47 4.64
C ILE A 376 1.32 13.07 3.19
N ALA A 377 0.88 13.86 2.21
CA ALA A 377 1.17 13.61 0.80
C ALA A 377 2.67 13.62 0.52
N LEU A 378 3.40 14.65 0.98
CA LEU A 378 4.85 14.73 0.81
C LEU A 378 5.59 13.56 1.46
N ILE A 379 5.24 13.21 2.71
CA ILE A 379 5.81 12.07 3.43
C ILE A 379 5.57 10.77 2.64
N ASN A 380 4.35 10.56 2.14
CA ASN A 380 3.98 9.35 1.41
C ASN A 380 4.74 9.25 0.08
N SER A 381 4.79 10.32 -0.72
CA SER A 381 5.46 10.32 -2.02
C SER A 381 6.96 10.11 -1.88
N VAL A 382 7.62 10.83 -0.94
CA VAL A 382 9.06 10.62 -0.66
C VAL A 382 9.31 9.22 -0.14
N GLY A 383 8.49 8.72 0.79
CA GLY A 383 8.64 7.38 1.34
C GLY A 383 8.50 6.28 0.29
N ASN A 384 7.60 6.41 -0.67
CA ASN A 384 7.44 5.43 -1.75
C ASN A 384 8.64 5.32 -2.70
N LEU A 385 9.54 6.32 -2.75
CA LEU A 385 10.82 6.18 -3.47
C LEU A 385 11.70 5.06 -2.89
N ALA A 386 11.49 4.67 -1.64
CA ALA A 386 12.14 3.49 -1.08
C ALA A 386 11.76 2.19 -1.82
N GLY A 387 10.60 2.15 -2.49
CA GLY A 387 10.21 1.07 -3.38
C GLY A 387 11.07 0.96 -4.63
N PHE A 388 11.73 2.04 -5.05
CA PHE A 388 12.77 2.00 -6.07
C PHE A 388 14.11 1.53 -5.48
N VAL A 389 14.53 2.16 -4.38
CA VAL A 389 15.86 1.96 -3.80
C VAL A 389 16.03 0.55 -3.23
N SER A 390 15.05 0.04 -2.49
CA SER A 390 15.17 -1.23 -1.76
C SER A 390 15.43 -2.44 -2.67
N PRO A 391 14.56 -2.78 -3.65
CA PRO A 391 14.79 -3.95 -4.50
C PRO A 391 16.04 -3.80 -5.38
N TYR A 392 16.35 -2.59 -5.86
CA TYR A 392 17.56 -2.33 -6.63
C TYR A 392 18.82 -2.54 -5.78
N LEU A 393 18.86 -1.99 -4.56
CA LEU A 393 19.97 -2.16 -3.63
C LEU A 393 20.23 -3.64 -3.33
N VAL A 394 19.19 -4.41 -2.99
CA VAL A 394 19.33 -5.84 -2.71
C VAL A 394 19.91 -6.59 -3.92
N GLY A 395 19.41 -6.29 -5.12
CA GLY A 395 19.90 -6.90 -6.36
C GLY A 395 21.35 -6.54 -6.69
N ALA A 396 21.68 -5.25 -6.67
CA ALA A 396 23.01 -4.73 -6.97
C ALA A 396 24.07 -5.27 -6.01
N VAL A 397 23.76 -5.31 -4.71
CA VAL A 397 24.66 -5.84 -3.69
C VAL A 397 24.87 -7.35 -3.88
N LYS A 398 23.81 -8.11 -4.18
CA LYS A 398 23.92 -9.55 -4.43
C LYS A 398 24.81 -9.84 -5.63
N ASP A 399 24.61 -9.15 -6.75
CA ASP A 399 25.43 -9.36 -7.96
C ASP A 399 26.90 -8.95 -7.74
N ALA A 400 27.14 -7.84 -7.01
CA ALA A 400 28.50 -7.34 -6.77
C ALA A 400 29.30 -8.19 -5.76
N THR A 401 28.63 -8.79 -4.78
CA THR A 401 29.29 -9.51 -3.67
C THR A 401 29.15 -11.03 -3.73
N GLY A 402 28.25 -11.53 -4.58
CA GLY A 402 27.83 -12.94 -4.61
C GLY A 402 26.98 -13.37 -3.40
N SER A 403 26.75 -12.48 -2.42
CA SER A 403 26.06 -12.81 -1.17
C SER A 403 24.68 -12.17 -1.09
N PRO A 404 23.58 -12.96 -1.13
CA PRO A 404 22.22 -12.43 -0.95
C PRO A 404 22.01 -11.86 0.46
N ALA A 405 22.83 -12.27 1.43
CA ALA A 405 22.71 -11.87 2.82
C ALA A 405 22.95 -10.37 3.05
N ILE A 406 23.94 -9.79 2.36
CA ILE A 406 24.36 -8.41 2.59
C ILE A 406 23.22 -7.43 2.24
N GLY A 407 22.52 -7.67 1.14
CA GLY A 407 21.37 -6.85 0.75
C GLY A 407 20.26 -6.86 1.81
N ILE A 408 19.94 -8.03 2.37
CA ILE A 408 18.92 -8.15 3.42
C ILE A 408 19.38 -7.50 4.74
N TYR A 409 20.65 -7.62 5.10
CA TYR A 409 21.20 -6.92 6.28
C TYR A 409 21.14 -5.39 6.12
N LEU A 410 21.36 -4.85 4.93
CA LEU A 410 21.21 -3.42 4.68
C LEU A 410 19.76 -2.95 4.85
N VAL A 411 18.79 -3.75 4.39
CA VAL A 411 17.36 -3.47 4.61
C VAL A 411 17.00 -3.59 6.10
N ALA A 412 17.56 -4.55 6.82
CA ALA A 412 17.40 -4.66 8.28
C ALA A 412 17.98 -3.44 9.00
N ALA A 413 19.18 -2.99 8.60
CA ALA A 413 19.84 -1.81 9.15
C ALA A 413 19.05 -0.53 8.88
N SER A 414 18.49 -0.37 7.66
CA SER A 414 17.63 0.78 7.36
C SER A 414 16.38 0.80 8.26
N LEU A 415 15.77 -0.36 8.49
CA LEU A 415 14.59 -0.47 9.34
C LEU A 415 14.92 -0.15 10.81
N ALA A 416 16.04 -0.67 11.33
CA ALA A 416 16.53 -0.34 12.67
C ALA A 416 16.85 1.17 12.81
N ALA A 417 17.45 1.78 11.80
CA ALA A 417 17.69 3.23 11.77
C ALA A 417 16.38 4.02 11.80
N GLY A 418 15.34 3.57 11.08
CA GLY A 418 14.00 4.15 11.15
C GLY A 418 13.40 4.05 12.56
N GLY A 419 13.61 2.90 13.23
CA GLY A 419 13.21 2.67 14.62
C GLY A 419 13.93 3.60 15.62
N LEU A 420 15.20 3.90 15.41
CA LEU A 420 15.93 4.88 16.22
C LEU A 420 15.43 6.31 15.95
N LEU A 421 15.26 6.68 14.67
CA LEU A 421 14.84 8.02 14.29
C LEU A 421 13.41 8.35 14.73
N VAL A 422 12.49 7.37 14.76
CA VAL A 422 11.12 7.62 15.23
C VAL A 422 11.07 7.94 16.73
N LEU A 423 12.05 7.47 17.53
CA LEU A 423 12.17 7.84 18.94
C LEU A 423 12.60 9.31 19.11
N ALA A 424 13.37 9.85 18.16
CA ALA A 424 13.78 11.26 18.13
C ALA A 424 12.64 12.22 17.73
N VAL A 425 11.52 11.72 17.21
CA VAL A 425 10.33 12.54 16.92
C VAL A 425 9.73 13.04 18.24
N SER A 426 9.54 14.35 18.36
CA SER A 426 8.92 14.93 19.56
C SER A 426 7.48 14.42 19.73
N PRO A 427 7.03 14.11 20.96
CA PRO A 427 5.64 13.75 21.19
C PRO A 427 4.69 14.86 20.70
N PRO A 428 3.50 14.51 20.17
CA PRO A 428 2.44 15.50 20.02
C PRO A 428 2.13 16.10 21.41
N PRO A 429 1.80 17.40 21.50
CA PRO A 429 1.41 18.02 22.77
C PRO A 429 0.24 17.26 23.38
N SER A 430 0.33 16.96 24.68
CA SER A 430 -0.74 16.27 25.41
C SER A 430 -2.06 17.02 25.24
N PRO A 431 -3.19 16.34 24.99
CA PRO A 431 -4.49 17.01 25.03
C PRO A 431 -4.66 17.68 26.40
N PRO A 432 -5.29 18.86 26.48
CA PRO A 432 -5.55 19.52 27.75
C PRO A 432 -6.28 18.53 28.66
N ARG A 433 -5.73 18.31 29.86
CA ARG A 433 -6.42 17.54 30.89
C ARG A 433 -7.74 18.24 31.14
N LEU A 434 -8.86 17.56 30.91
CA LEU A 434 -10.15 18.04 31.38
C LEU A 434 -10.01 18.21 32.90
N PRO A 435 -10.33 19.39 33.46
CA PRO A 435 -10.33 19.53 34.90
C PRO A 435 -11.37 18.57 35.49
N GLY A 436 -10.90 17.54 36.22
CA GLY A 436 -11.75 16.69 37.05
C GLY A 436 -12.05 15.27 36.54
N THR A 437 -11.06 14.50 36.10
CA THR A 437 -11.11 13.01 36.14
C THR A 437 -9.90 12.46 36.87
#